data_AF-A0A1I5ZQV8-F1
#
_entry.id   AF-A0A1I5ZQV8-F1
#
_cell.length_a   1.000
_cell.length_b   1.000
_cell.length_c   1.000
_cell.angle_alpha   90.00
_cell.angle_beta   90.00
_cell.angle_gamma   90.00
#
_symmetry.space_group_name_H-M   'P 1'
#
loop_
_entity.id
_entity.type
_entity.pdbx_description
1 polymer ?
#
loop_
_entity_poly.entity_id
_entity_poly.type
_entity_poly.pdbx_seq_one_letter_code
_entity_poly.pdbx_strand_id
1 'polypeptide(L)'
;MNIKPVLTFKTSMGSQYWLDEKGRSQRLKSFHPGHGVENQGLQEPYDHIFFVNNSDADYLDLATNHRGNWRMIFRKGKIAIITIGSDNKLSIISGPFDFSYKPKLGLAPIEIKELEYKESVQGYFVKDSFHIGNEIVKLKYLNQ
;
A
#
# COMPACT_ATOMS: atom_id res chain seq x y z
N MET A 1 2.94 19.10 -3.19
CA MET A 1 3.01 18.88 -1.73
C MET A 1 4.38 18.29 -1.43
N ASN A 2 5.14 18.82 -0.47
CA ASN A 2 6.50 18.34 -0.16
C ASN A 2 6.49 17.41 1.06
N ILE A 3 7.12 16.24 0.93
CA ILE A 3 7.37 15.32 2.06
C ILE A 3 8.57 15.83 2.86
N LYS A 4 8.44 15.79 4.19
CA LYS A 4 9.55 16.04 5.13
C LYS A 4 9.95 14.70 5.76
N PRO A 5 10.94 14.00 5.19
CA PRO A 5 11.19 12.62 5.57
C PRO A 5 11.81 12.52 6.96
N VAL A 6 11.28 11.62 7.78
CA VAL A 6 11.89 11.17 9.05
C VAL A 6 12.45 9.76 8.94
N LEU A 7 12.06 9.05 7.87
CA LEU A 7 12.47 7.68 7.59
C LEU A 7 12.59 7.47 6.09
N THR A 8 13.53 6.61 5.71
CA THR A 8 13.68 6.11 4.34
C THR A 8 13.81 4.60 4.33
N PHE A 9 13.36 3.97 3.25
CA PHE A 9 13.61 2.55 3.02
C PHE A 9 13.82 2.23 1.55
N LYS A 10 14.41 1.06 1.28
CA LYS A 10 14.51 0.48 -0.06
C LYS A 10 13.82 -0.87 -0.09
N THR A 11 13.16 -1.15 -1.20
CA THR A 11 12.54 -2.45 -1.46
C THR A 11 13.49 -3.39 -2.21
N SER A 12 13.17 -4.68 -2.25
CA SER A 12 13.95 -5.71 -2.96
C SER A 12 14.10 -5.43 -4.46
N MET A 13 13.11 -4.77 -5.07
CA MET A 13 13.17 -4.26 -6.46
C MET A 13 13.87 -2.89 -6.58
N GLY A 14 14.52 -2.43 -5.51
CA GLY A 14 15.39 -1.26 -5.49
C GLY A 14 14.68 0.08 -5.35
N SER A 15 13.33 0.13 -5.35
CA SER A 15 12.61 1.40 -5.21
C SER A 15 12.91 2.04 -3.87
N GLN A 16 13.11 3.35 -3.85
CA GLN A 16 13.45 4.10 -2.65
C GLN A 16 12.25 4.91 -2.18
N TYR A 17 11.96 4.87 -0.88
CA TYR A 17 10.83 5.52 -0.25
C TYR A 17 11.28 6.53 0.79
N TRP A 18 10.47 7.59 0.94
CA TRP A 18 10.57 8.63 1.95
C TRP A 18 9.26 8.73 2.70
N LEU A 19 9.31 8.60 4.02
CA LEU A 19 8.15 8.66 4.91
C LEU A 19 8.27 9.83 5.87
N ASP A 20 7.17 10.55 6.06
CA ASP A 20 7.07 11.59 7.08
C ASP A 20 6.31 11.14 8.34
N GLU A 21 6.28 12.01 9.35
CA GLU A 21 5.61 11.75 10.64
C GLU A 21 4.09 11.60 10.51
N LYS A 22 3.50 12.05 9.41
CA LYS A 22 2.06 11.98 9.17
C LYS A 22 1.65 10.66 8.49
N GLY A 23 2.61 9.80 8.16
CA GLY A 23 2.35 8.55 7.45
C GLY A 23 2.12 8.74 5.95
N ARG A 24 2.60 9.85 5.37
CA ARG A 24 2.64 10.04 3.92
C ARG A 24 3.90 9.42 3.34
N SER A 25 3.83 8.95 2.11
CA SER A 25 4.97 8.37 1.40
C SER A 25 5.20 9.04 0.05
N GLN A 26 6.46 9.08 -0.36
CA GLN A 26 6.86 9.41 -1.73
C GLN A 26 7.94 8.42 -2.12
N ARG A 27 7.94 8.04 -3.40
CA ARG A 27 8.79 6.97 -3.90
C ARG A 27 9.52 7.37 -5.16
N LEU A 28 10.77 6.95 -5.26
CA LEU A 28 11.53 6.88 -6.50
C LEU A 28 11.42 5.45 -7.02
N LYS A 29 10.69 5.27 -8.12
CA LYS A 29 10.57 3.97 -8.79
C LYS A 29 11.85 3.67 -9.56
N SER A 30 12.44 2.52 -9.27
CA SER A 30 13.64 2.06 -9.97
C SER A 30 13.40 1.78 -11.45
N PHE A 31 14.43 2.02 -12.26
CA PHE A 31 14.47 1.60 -13.65
C PHE A 31 14.56 0.08 -13.72
N HIS A 32 13.70 -0.52 -14.54
CA HIS A 32 13.78 -1.93 -14.91
C HIS A 32 13.69 -2.03 -16.43
N PRO A 33 14.66 -2.71 -17.10
CA PRO A 33 14.74 -2.76 -18.56
C PRO A 33 13.47 -3.26 -19.28
N GLY A 34 12.61 -4.01 -18.58
CA GLY A 34 11.36 -4.55 -19.12
C GLY A 34 10.11 -3.69 -18.94
N HIS A 35 10.21 -2.51 -18.31
CA HIS A 35 9.07 -1.60 -18.11
C HIS A 35 9.30 -0.27 -18.84
N GLY A 36 8.26 0.25 -19.50
CA GLY A 36 8.32 1.53 -20.21
C GLY A 36 8.87 2.67 -19.34
N VAL A 37 9.68 3.53 -19.94
CA VAL A 37 10.40 4.64 -19.27
C VAL A 37 9.44 5.61 -18.56
N GLU A 38 8.24 5.76 -19.10
CA GLU A 38 7.18 6.65 -18.61
C GLU A 38 6.66 6.32 -17.20
N ASN A 39 6.87 5.08 -16.72
CA ASN A 39 6.41 4.63 -15.41
C ASN A 39 7.55 4.53 -14.39
N GLN A 40 8.58 5.36 -14.52
CA GLN A 40 9.78 5.31 -13.69
C GLN A 40 10.09 6.69 -13.09
N GLY A 41 11.02 6.73 -12.13
CA GLY A 41 11.42 7.99 -11.50
C GLY A 41 10.50 8.39 -10.34
N LEU A 42 10.55 9.67 -9.98
CA LEU A 42 9.90 10.19 -8.79
C LEU A 42 8.38 10.16 -8.97
N GLN A 43 7.71 9.42 -8.11
CA GLN A 43 6.26 9.28 -8.11
C GLN A 43 5.62 10.41 -7.31
N GLU A 44 4.33 10.64 -7.58
CA GLU A 44 3.51 11.51 -6.75
C GLU A 44 3.47 11.00 -5.30
N PRO A 45 3.34 11.89 -4.30
CA PRO A 45 3.11 11.50 -2.92
C PRO A 45 1.77 10.77 -2.73
N TYR A 46 1.76 9.83 -1.80
CA TYR A 46 0.57 9.15 -1.30
C TYR A 46 0.27 9.62 0.12
N ASP A 47 -1.01 9.78 0.46
CA ASP A 47 -1.45 10.33 1.75
C ASP A 47 -1.40 9.29 2.88
N HIS A 48 -1.41 8.01 2.53
CA HIS A 48 -1.36 6.91 3.48
C HIS A 48 -0.40 5.81 3.03
N ILE A 49 0.28 5.19 3.99
CA ILE A 49 1.06 3.98 3.77
C ILE A 49 0.85 2.99 4.92
N PHE A 50 0.65 1.73 4.56
CA PHE A 50 0.53 0.60 5.49
C PHE A 50 1.55 -0.46 5.13
N PHE A 51 1.84 -1.36 6.07
CA PHE A 51 2.83 -2.42 5.89
C PHE A 51 2.24 -3.78 6.24
N VAL A 52 2.37 -4.74 5.33
CA VAL A 52 1.90 -6.12 5.49
C VAL A 52 3.06 -7.09 5.29
N ASN A 53 2.92 -8.37 5.65
CA ASN A 53 3.93 -9.36 5.28
C ASN A 53 4.03 -9.45 3.74
N ASN A 54 5.22 -9.74 3.21
CA ASN A 54 5.40 -9.80 1.76
C ASN A 54 4.47 -10.83 1.10
N SER A 55 4.28 -12.00 1.72
CA SER A 55 3.33 -13.02 1.23
C SER A 55 1.88 -12.51 1.18
N ASP A 56 1.48 -11.68 2.15
CA ASP A 56 0.13 -11.13 2.21
C ASP A 56 -0.06 -10.06 1.12
N ALA A 57 0.98 -9.28 0.82
CA ALA A 57 1.00 -8.37 -0.32
C ALA A 57 0.80 -9.10 -1.65
N ASP A 58 1.46 -10.26 -1.85
CA ASP A 58 1.28 -11.07 -3.06
C ASP A 58 -0.18 -11.55 -3.21
N TYR A 59 -0.82 -11.99 -2.12
CA TYR A 59 -2.23 -12.38 -2.13
C TYR A 59 -3.19 -11.22 -2.39
N LEU A 60 -2.84 -10.01 -1.93
CA LEU A 60 -3.63 -8.80 -2.22
C LEU A 60 -3.47 -8.41 -3.70
N ASP A 61 -2.25 -8.42 -4.23
CA ASP A 61 -1.96 -8.07 -5.63
C ASP A 61 -2.66 -9.00 -6.61
N LEU A 62 -2.57 -10.32 -6.40
CA LEU A 62 -3.28 -11.33 -7.18
C LEU A 62 -4.80 -11.12 -7.16
N ALA A 63 -5.36 -10.77 -6.00
CA ALA A 63 -6.79 -10.52 -5.87
C ALA A 63 -7.25 -9.26 -6.62
N THR A 64 -6.38 -8.24 -6.74
CA THR A 64 -6.70 -6.99 -7.42
C THR A 64 -6.45 -7.01 -8.93
N ASN A 65 -5.55 -7.86 -9.42
CA ASN A 65 -5.18 -7.94 -10.84
C ASN A 65 -6.15 -8.77 -11.71
N HIS A 66 -6.93 -9.67 -11.11
CA HIS A 66 -7.70 -10.67 -11.87
C HIS A 66 -9.22 -10.58 -11.77
N ARG A 67 -9.79 -9.60 -11.03
CA ARG A 67 -11.25 -9.53 -10.81
C ARG A 67 -11.80 -8.14 -11.12
N GLY A 68 -12.90 -8.10 -11.88
CA GLY A 68 -13.72 -6.89 -11.97
C GLY A 68 -14.53 -6.70 -10.69
N ASN A 69 -14.65 -5.46 -10.21
CA ASN A 69 -15.47 -5.06 -9.06
C ASN A 69 -15.03 -5.55 -7.66
N TRP A 70 -13.79 -5.26 -7.28
CA TRP A 70 -13.31 -5.40 -5.90
C TRP A 70 -13.21 -4.05 -5.17
N ARG A 71 -13.11 -4.09 -3.84
CA ARG A 71 -12.74 -2.97 -2.97
C ARG A 71 -11.71 -3.44 -1.95
N MET A 72 -10.76 -2.59 -1.61
CA MET A 72 -9.83 -2.81 -0.50
C MET A 72 -10.39 -2.11 0.74
N ILE A 73 -10.50 -2.85 1.85
CA ILE A 73 -11.02 -2.37 3.14
C ILE A 73 -9.96 -2.46 4.23
N PHE A 74 -9.87 -1.42 5.06
CA PHE A 74 -9.11 -1.37 6.31
C PHE A 74 -10.06 -1.29 7.49
N ARG A 75 -9.99 -2.26 8.41
CA ARG A 75 -10.86 -2.33 9.59
C ARG A 75 -10.16 -3.04 10.74
N LYS A 76 -10.14 -2.42 11.92
CA LYS A 76 -9.63 -3.02 13.17
C LYS A 76 -8.21 -3.61 13.03
N GLY A 77 -7.30 -2.87 12.39
CA GLY A 77 -5.92 -3.33 12.16
C GLY A 77 -5.76 -4.42 11.09
N LYS A 78 -6.83 -4.72 10.36
CA LYS A 78 -6.85 -5.70 9.27
C LYS A 78 -7.10 -5.05 7.91
N ILE A 79 -6.51 -5.64 6.88
CA ILE A 79 -6.71 -5.29 5.47
C ILE A 79 -7.32 -6.49 4.73
N ALA A 80 -8.27 -6.25 3.84
CA ALA A 80 -8.87 -7.28 3.00
C ALA A 80 -9.27 -6.73 1.63
N ILE A 81 -9.35 -7.62 0.64
CA ILE A 81 -10.03 -7.36 -0.63
C ILE A 81 -11.41 -8.00 -0.56
N ILE A 82 -12.45 -7.25 -0.91
CA ILE A 82 -13.84 -7.69 -0.90
C ILE A 82 -14.51 -7.45 -2.25
N THR A 83 -15.57 -8.18 -2.53
CA THR A 83 -16.59 -7.78 -3.53
C THR A 83 -17.88 -7.36 -2.83
N ILE A 84 -18.67 -6.56 -3.54
CA ILE A 84 -20.04 -6.20 -3.14
C ILE A 84 -20.98 -6.83 -4.17
N GLY A 85 -21.79 -7.79 -3.72
CA GLY A 85 -22.82 -8.42 -4.55
C GLY A 85 -23.96 -7.46 -4.89
N SER A 86 -24.81 -7.84 -5.85
CA SER A 86 -26.02 -7.09 -6.21
C SER A 86 -27.02 -6.98 -5.06
N ASP A 87 -26.97 -7.90 -4.10
CA ASP A 87 -27.75 -7.89 -2.86
C ASP A 87 -27.08 -7.09 -1.72
N ASN A 88 -26.04 -6.30 -2.04
CA ASN A 88 -25.19 -5.57 -1.10
C ASN A 88 -24.45 -6.44 -0.08
N LYS A 89 -24.39 -7.77 -0.28
CA LYS A 89 -23.56 -8.63 0.59
C LYS A 89 -22.08 -8.47 0.25
N LEU A 90 -21.29 -8.42 1.31
CA LEU A 90 -19.83 -8.36 1.23
C LEU A 90 -19.27 -9.77 1.25
N SER A 91 -18.41 -10.08 0.29
CA SER A 91 -17.67 -11.34 0.25
C SER A 91 -16.18 -11.04 0.25
N ILE A 92 -15.42 -11.72 1.12
CA ILE A 92 -13.97 -11.59 1.17
C ILE A 92 -13.35 -12.39 0.03
N ILE A 93 -12.50 -11.73 -0.75
CA ILE A 93 -11.70 -12.33 -1.83
C ILE A 93 -10.32 -12.73 -1.30
N SER A 94 -9.72 -11.87 -0.49
CA SER A 94 -8.36 -12.02 0.05
C SER A 94 -8.25 -11.32 1.40
N GLY A 95 -7.48 -11.90 2.32
CA GLY A 95 -7.42 -11.47 3.72
C GLY A 95 -8.52 -12.09 4.60
N PRO A 96 -8.77 -11.57 5.82
CA PRO A 96 -8.13 -10.39 6.40
C PRO A 96 -6.70 -10.65 6.87
N PHE A 97 -5.78 -9.78 6.50
CA PHE A 97 -4.38 -9.81 6.94
C PHE A 97 -4.11 -8.72 7.98
N ASP A 98 -3.15 -8.93 8.86
CA ASP A 98 -2.66 -7.88 9.75
C ASP A 98 -1.87 -6.83 8.96
N PHE A 99 -2.03 -5.56 9.33
CA PHE A 99 -1.15 -4.49 8.84
C PHE A 99 -0.55 -3.68 9.99
N SER A 100 0.56 -3.02 9.68
CA SER A 100 1.29 -2.13 10.58
C SER A 100 1.36 -0.72 9.97
N TYR A 101 1.39 0.29 10.83
CA TYR A 101 1.72 1.68 10.44
C TYR A 101 3.24 1.94 10.43
N LYS A 102 4.02 1.02 11.02
CA LYS A 102 5.48 1.15 11.14
C LYS A 102 6.18 0.22 10.13
N PRO A 103 7.10 0.75 9.31
CA PRO A 103 7.91 -0.08 8.42
C PRO A 103 8.86 -0.98 9.22
N LYS A 104 9.09 -2.19 8.71
CA LYS A 104 10.09 -3.13 9.22
C LYS A 104 10.68 -3.90 8.04
N LEU A 105 11.90 -4.41 8.21
CA LEU A 105 12.49 -5.36 7.26
C LEU A 105 11.54 -6.57 7.09
N GLY A 106 11.39 -7.05 5.86
CA GLY A 106 10.50 -8.17 5.54
C GLY A 106 9.04 -7.79 5.24
N LEU A 107 8.62 -6.56 5.54
CA LEU A 107 7.27 -6.09 5.22
C LEU A 107 7.22 -5.45 3.84
N ALA A 108 6.07 -5.51 3.18
CA ALA A 108 5.78 -4.84 1.92
C ALA A 108 4.88 -3.62 2.17
N PRO A 109 5.13 -2.47 1.51
CA PRO A 109 4.31 -1.27 1.66
C PRO A 109 3.05 -1.32 0.78
N ILE A 110 1.96 -0.78 1.29
CA ILE A 110 0.71 -0.51 0.58
C ILE A 110 0.48 1.01 0.63
N GLU A 111 0.76 1.70 -0.47
CA GLU A 111 0.57 3.16 -0.60
C GLU A 111 -0.86 3.43 -1.09
N ILE A 112 -1.58 4.38 -0.47
CA ILE A 112 -2.99 4.69 -0.79
C ILE A 112 -3.20 6.20 -0.89
N LYS A 113 -3.77 6.64 -2.02
CA LYS A 113 -3.92 8.05 -2.33
C LYS A 113 -5.07 8.67 -1.56
N GLU A 114 -6.20 7.97 -1.48
CA GLU A 114 -7.37 8.44 -0.75
C GLU A 114 -8.11 7.29 -0.05
N LEU A 115 -8.39 7.47 1.24
CA LEU A 115 -9.24 6.61 2.04
C LEU A 115 -10.58 7.29 2.33
N GLU A 116 -11.67 6.53 2.18
CA GLU A 116 -13.02 6.98 2.53
C GLU A 116 -13.54 6.16 3.70
N TYR A 117 -13.91 6.81 4.81
CA TYR A 117 -14.57 6.13 5.91
C TYR A 117 -16.01 5.77 5.54
N LYS A 118 -16.40 4.51 5.77
CA LYS A 118 -17.75 4.00 5.58
C LYS A 118 -18.30 3.51 6.91
N GLU A 119 -19.30 4.22 7.41
CA GLU A 119 -19.95 3.90 8.69
C GLU A 119 -20.57 2.50 8.70
N SER A 120 -21.18 2.07 7.59
CA SER A 120 -21.81 0.75 7.45
C SER A 120 -20.89 -0.44 7.72
N VAL A 121 -19.58 -0.27 7.53
CA VAL A 121 -18.56 -1.29 7.80
C VAL A 121 -17.64 -0.90 8.96
N GLN A 122 -17.81 0.30 9.53
CA GLN A 122 -16.92 0.89 10.54
C GLN A 122 -15.45 0.75 10.14
N GLY A 123 -15.12 1.17 8.92
CA GLY A 123 -13.80 0.98 8.31
C GLY A 123 -13.58 1.92 7.13
N TYR A 124 -12.40 1.84 6.53
CA TYR A 124 -11.99 2.68 5.42
C TYR A 124 -11.92 1.88 4.13
N PHE A 125 -12.44 2.44 3.04
CA PHE A 125 -12.26 1.92 1.69
C PHE A 125 -11.21 2.73 0.95
N VAL A 126 -10.45 2.05 0.09
CA VAL A 126 -9.65 2.72 -0.94
C VAL A 126 -10.59 3.29 -2.00
N LYS A 127 -10.55 4.61 -2.20
CA LYS A 127 -11.45 5.32 -3.12
C LYS A 127 -10.86 5.50 -4.52
N ASP A 128 -9.56 5.75 -4.59
CA ASP A 128 -8.84 6.01 -5.84
C ASP A 128 -7.70 4.99 -6.03
N SER A 129 -6.48 5.46 -6.21
CA SER A 129 -5.32 4.65 -6.55
C SER A 129 -4.62 4.12 -5.30
N PHE A 130 -4.03 2.94 -5.46
CA PHE A 130 -3.13 2.33 -4.49
C PHE A 130 -1.95 1.70 -5.22
N HIS A 131 -0.87 1.45 -4.49
CA HIS A 131 0.29 0.72 -4.97
C HIS A 131 0.73 -0.29 -3.93
N ILE A 132 0.89 -1.55 -4.35
CA ILE A 132 1.53 -2.60 -3.56
C ILE A 132 2.99 -2.65 -3.97
N GLY A 133 3.87 -2.31 -3.03
CA GLY A 133 5.31 -2.41 -3.22
C GLY A 133 5.85 -3.78 -2.87
N ASN A 134 7.17 -3.92 -2.99
CA ASN A 134 7.88 -5.15 -2.66
C ASN A 134 8.43 -5.09 -1.23
N GLU A 135 8.89 -6.24 -0.73
CA GLU A 135 9.59 -6.40 0.55
C GLU A 135 10.63 -5.29 0.82
N ILE A 136 10.61 -4.75 2.03
CA ILE A 136 11.60 -3.82 2.55
C ILE A 136 12.86 -4.60 2.94
N VAL A 137 13.97 -4.28 2.28
CA VAL A 137 15.28 -4.92 2.50
C VAL A 137 16.30 -3.97 3.16
N LYS A 138 16.00 -2.67 3.21
CA LYS A 138 16.85 -1.68 3.90
C LYS A 138 15.99 -0.59 4.52
N LEU A 139 16.27 -0.22 5.77
CA LEU A 139 15.55 0.80 6.53
C LEU A 139 16.55 1.77 7.19
N LYS A 140 16.25 3.08 7.16
CA LYS A 140 17.07 4.12 7.80
C LYS A 140 16.19 5.23 8.40
N TYR A 141 16.35 5.50 9.69
CA TYR A 141 15.78 6.67 10.36
C TYR A 141 16.69 7.89 10.15
N LEU A 142 16.10 9.07 9.92
CA LEU A 142 16.85 10.28 9.56
C LEU A 142 17.09 11.23 10.75
N ASN A 143 16.39 11.03 11.87
CA ASN A 143 16.49 11.86 13.07
C ASN A 143 17.05 11.07 14.28
N GLN A 144 18.06 10.23 14.04
CA GLN A 144 18.86 9.60 15.11
C GLN A 144 20.29 10.13 15.06
#